data_AF-A0A2V6G5Y9-F1
#
_entry.id   AF-A0A2V6G5Y9-F1
#
_cell.length_a   1.000
_cell.length_b   1.000
_cell.length_c   1.000
_cell.angle_alpha   90.00
_cell.angle_beta   90.00
_cell.angle_gamma   90.00
#
_symmetry.space_group_name_H-M   'P 1'
#
loop_
_entity.id
_entity.type
_entity.pdbx_description
1 polymer ?
#
loop_
_entity_poly.entity_id
_entity_poly.type
_entity_poly.pdbx_seq_one_letter_code
_entity_poly.pdbx_strand_id
1 'polypeptide(L)'
;MGKRRRAREAAVQYHFWRDLQRGEGPDKIDEFWEFCPAQPRVREFAQPLIEGMVAHLPEIDERIRRYCENYEFRRISAVDRNVLRLAI
;
A
#
# COMPACT_ATOMS: atom_id res chain seq x y z
N MET A 1 16.94 7.74 8.99
CA MET A 1 16.08 7.69 7.79
C MET A 1 14.96 8.72 7.93
N GLY A 2 14.62 9.48 6.87
CA GLY A 2 13.66 10.58 6.96
C GLY A 2 12.18 10.16 7.09
N LYS A 3 11.36 11.02 7.71
CA LYS A 3 9.91 10.82 7.95
C LYS A 3 9.15 10.27 6.73
N ARG A 4 9.32 10.91 5.57
CA ARG A 4 8.59 10.57 4.32
C ARG A 4 8.93 9.17 3.77
N ARG A 5 10.15 8.70 4.00
CA ARG A 5 10.57 7.37 3.54
C ARG A 5 9.91 6.28 4.38
N ARG A 6 10.02 6.39 5.71
CA ARG A 6 9.38 5.45 6.64
C ARG A 6 7.87 5.40 6.47
N ALA A 7 7.23 6.53 6.21
CA ALA A 7 5.79 6.58 6.01
C ALA A 7 5.34 5.88 4.72
N ARG A 8 6.10 6.03 3.62
CA ARG A 8 5.86 5.29 2.38
C ARG A 8 6.12 3.78 2.54
N GLU A 9 7.18 3.40 3.26
CA GLU A 9 7.45 2.00 3.60
C GLU A 9 6.28 1.38 4.39
N ALA A 10 5.75 2.09 5.39
CA ALA A 10 4.58 1.65 6.17
C ALA A 10 3.32 1.49 5.30
N ALA A 11 3.07 2.44 4.38
CA ALA A 11 1.95 2.33 3.44
C ALA A 11 2.06 1.07 2.55
N VAL A 12 3.24 0.81 1.98
CA VAL A 12 3.47 -0.43 1.19
C VAL A 12 3.25 -1.68 2.04
N GLN A 13 3.73 -1.71 3.29
CA GLN A 13 3.55 -2.85 4.20
C GLN A 13 2.07 -3.10 4.53
N TYR A 14 1.30 -2.05 4.80
CA TYR A 14 -0.14 -2.16 5.04
C TYR A 14 -0.86 -2.77 3.84
N HIS A 15 -0.56 -2.30 2.63
CA HIS A 15 -1.21 -2.83 1.42
C HIS A 15 -0.72 -4.21 1.01
N PHE A 16 0.53 -4.54 1.33
CA PHE A 16 1.03 -5.91 1.18
C PHE A 16 0.26 -6.87 2.09
N TRP A 17 0.03 -6.50 3.36
CA TRP A 17 -0.83 -7.28 4.25
C TRP A 17 -2.23 -7.45 3.62
N ARG A 18 -2.85 -6.36 3.16
CA ARG A 18 -4.17 -6.42 2.52
C ARG A 18 -4.22 -7.38 1.34
N ASP A 19 -3.21 -7.34 0.48
CA ASP A 19 -3.10 -8.23 -0.67
C ASP A 19 -3.04 -9.71 -0.27
N LEU A 20 -2.32 -10.05 0.80
CA LEU A 20 -2.24 -11.42 1.32
C LEU A 20 -3.59 -11.93 1.85
N GLN A 21 -4.43 -11.01 2.37
CA GLN A 21 -5.77 -11.27 2.86
C GLN A 21 -6.86 -11.00 1.79
N ARG A 22 -6.50 -11.06 0.50
CA ARG A 22 -7.44 -10.91 -0.64
C ARG A 22 -8.19 -9.57 -0.67
N GLY A 23 -7.55 -8.52 -0.18
CA GLY A 23 -8.09 -7.16 -0.14
C GLY A 23 -8.72 -6.77 1.20
N GLU A 24 -8.92 -7.74 2.10
CA GLU A 24 -9.26 -7.49 3.48
C GLU A 24 -8.01 -7.00 4.20
N GLY A 25 -8.14 -5.96 5.02
CA GLY A 25 -7.05 -5.49 5.86
C GLY A 25 -7.29 -5.85 7.31
N PRO A 26 -6.42 -5.41 8.23
CA PRO A 26 -6.79 -5.42 9.63
C PRO A 26 -8.10 -4.65 9.83
N ASP A 27 -8.97 -5.15 10.71
CA ASP A 27 -10.29 -4.57 10.97
C ASP A 27 -10.17 -3.12 11.46
N LYS A 28 -9.06 -2.82 12.14
CA LYS A 28 -8.68 -1.50 12.61
C LYS A 28 -7.25 -1.20 12.23
N ILE A 29 -6.99 0.01 11.75
CA ILE A 29 -5.62 0.43 11.43
C ILE A 29 -4.68 0.41 12.66
N ASP A 30 -5.23 0.47 13.87
CA ASP A 30 -4.45 0.36 15.10
C ASP A 30 -3.76 -1.01 15.22
N GLU A 31 -4.36 -2.09 14.76
CA GLU A 31 -3.75 -3.43 14.73
C GLU A 31 -2.49 -3.44 13.85
N PHE A 32 -2.53 -2.71 12.72
CA PHE A 32 -1.35 -2.50 11.90
C PHE A 32 -0.27 -1.71 12.65
N TRP A 33 -0.64 -0.66 13.37
CA TRP A 33 0.31 0.17 14.10
C TRP A 33 0.89 -0.49 15.36
N GLU A 34 0.20 -1.48 15.92
CA GLU A 34 0.72 -2.39 16.95
C GLU A 34 1.78 -3.33 16.37
N PHE A 35 1.50 -3.92 15.21
CA PHE A 35 2.44 -4.83 14.53
C PHE A 35 3.62 -4.09 13.88
N CYS A 36 3.40 -2.87 13.39
CA CYS A 36 4.40 -2.03 12.75
C CYS A 36 4.55 -0.67 13.47
N PRO A 37 5.22 -0.63 14.64
CA PRO A 37 5.33 0.60 15.42
C PRO A 37 6.07 1.72 14.67
N ALA A 38 5.45 2.89 14.65
CA ALA A 38 5.99 4.10 14.04
C ALA A 38 5.74 5.32 14.91
N GLN A 39 6.64 6.30 14.85
CA GLN A 39 6.47 7.58 15.54
C GLN A 39 5.20 8.31 15.04
N PRO A 40 4.50 9.10 15.88
CA PRO A 40 3.25 9.78 15.49
C PRO A 40 3.37 10.55 14.17
N ARG A 41 4.46 11.31 14.01
CA ARG A 41 4.73 12.06 12.78
C ARG A 41 4.85 11.19 11.53
N VAL A 42 5.28 9.92 11.65
CA VAL A 42 5.33 8.98 10.54
C VAL A 42 3.93 8.48 10.22
N ARG A 43 3.15 8.12 11.25
CA ARG A 43 1.74 7.69 11.11
C ARG A 43 0.90 8.76 10.42
N GLU A 44 1.00 10.02 10.86
CA GLU A 44 0.34 11.18 10.25
C GLU A 44 0.59 11.31 8.74
N PHE A 45 1.79 10.96 8.26
CA PHE A 45 2.12 11.04 6.84
C PHE A 45 1.70 9.77 6.08
N ALA A 46 1.72 8.61 6.75
CA ALA A 46 1.34 7.34 6.15
C ALA A 46 -0.18 7.20 6.00
N GLN A 47 -0.96 7.72 6.96
CA GLN A 47 -2.42 7.63 6.99
C GLN A 47 -3.08 8.04 5.66
N PRO A 48 -2.85 9.25 5.10
CA PRO A 48 -3.47 9.64 3.84
C PRO A 48 -2.99 8.80 2.65
N LEU A 49 -1.78 8.25 2.69
CA LEU A 49 -1.27 7.35 1.64
C LEU A 49 -2.02 6.01 1.65
N ILE A 50 -2.22 5.46 2.84
CA ILE A 50 -2.95 4.21 3.06
C ILE A 50 -4.41 4.38 2.64
N GLU A 51 -5.08 5.39 3.18
CA GLU A 51 -6.50 5.63 2.91
C GLU A 51 -6.74 5.98 1.44
N GLY A 52 -5.90 6.84 0.85
CA GLY A 52 -6.01 7.21 -0.55
C GLY A 52 -5.86 6.01 -1.47
N MET A 53 -4.85 5.17 -1.24
CA MET A 53 -4.65 3.98 -2.06
C MET A 53 -5.74 2.92 -1.83
N VAL A 54 -6.35 2.82 -0.63
CA VAL A 54 -7.55 2.00 -0.42
C VAL A 54 -8.70 2.52 -1.28
N ALA A 55 -8.98 3.82 -1.23
CA ALA A 55 -10.12 4.46 -1.89
C ALA A 55 -10.03 4.40 -3.42
N HIS A 56 -8.81 4.53 -3.97
CA HIS A 56 -8.58 4.60 -5.42
C HIS A 56 -8.04 3.29 -6.01
N LEU A 57 -8.04 2.18 -5.25
CA LEU A 57 -7.41 0.93 -5.68
C LEU A 57 -7.86 0.42 -7.07
N PRO A 58 -9.15 0.42 -7.43
CA PRO A 58 -9.58 -0.03 -8.76
C PRO A 58 -9.03 0.85 -9.89
N GLU A 59 -9.00 2.17 -9.69
CA GLU A 59 -8.51 3.15 -10.67
C GLU A 59 -7.00 3.06 -10.85
N ILE A 60 -6.26 2.93 -9.74
CA ILE A 60 -4.81 2.73 -9.72
C ILE A 60 -4.45 1.44 -10.46
N ASP A 61 -5.12 0.32 -10.11
CA ASP A 61 -4.87 -0.97 -10.74
C ASP A 61 -5.17 -0.93 -12.25
N GLU A 62 -6.25 -0.27 -12.65
CA GLU A 62 -6.60 -0.09 -14.06
C GLU A 62 -5.53 0.73 -14.80
N ARG A 63 -5.01 1.79 -14.18
CA ARG A 63 -3.93 2.58 -14.76
C ARG A 63 -2.66 1.74 -14.96
N ILE A 64 -2.29 0.88 -14.02
CA ILE A 64 -1.13 -0.01 -14.17
C ILE A 64 -1.36 -1.03 -15.29
N ARG A 65 -2.54 -1.68 -15.32
CA ARG A 65 -2.89 -2.71 -16.31
C ARG A 65 -2.75 -2.24 -17.74
N ARG A 66 -3.07 -0.96 -18.03
CA ARG A 66 -2.91 -0.36 -19.36
C ARG A 66 -1.46 -0.39 -19.88
N TYR A 67 -0.47 -0.49 -19.00
CA TYR A 67 0.95 -0.57 -19.35
C TYR A 67 1.52 -1.99 -19.17
N CYS A 68 0.70 -2.98 -18.81
CA CYS A 68 1.11 -4.38 -18.72
C CYS A 68 0.92 -5.09 -20.08
N GLU A 69 1.87 -4.90 -21.00
CA GLU A 69 1.85 -5.57 -22.30
C GLU A 69 2.28 -7.04 -22.19
N ASN A 70 1.45 -7.98 -22.66
CA ASN A 70 1.72 -9.42 -22.64
C ASN A 70 2.11 -9.99 -21.25
N TYR A 71 1.82 -9.27 -20.17
CA TYR A 71 2.13 -9.66 -18.80
C TYR A 71 0.90 -9.49 -17.92
N GLU A 72 0.53 -10.55 -17.20
CA GLU A 72 -0.63 -10.50 -16.34
C GLU A 72 -0.32 -9.70 -15.06
N PHE A 73 -1.15 -8.70 -14.75
CA PHE A 73 -0.99 -7.86 -13.55
C PHE A 73 -0.85 -8.66 -12.24
N ARG A 74 -1.54 -9.80 -12.13
CA ARG A 74 -1.45 -10.68 -10.95
C ARG A 74 -0.11 -11.39 -10.81
N ARG A 75 0.68 -11.50 -11.88
CA ARG A 75 2.02 -12.11 -11.88
C ARG A 75 3.10 -11.16 -11.38
N ILE A 76 2.83 -9.86 -11.29
CA ILE A 76 3.71 -8.91 -10.61
C ILE A 76 3.77 -9.31 -9.14
N SER A 77 4.97 -9.34 -8.55
CA SER A 77 5.14 -9.69 -7.14
C SER A 77 4.27 -8.76 -6.27
N ALA A 78 3.73 -9.27 -5.16
CA ALA A 78 2.86 -8.47 -4.31
C ALA A 78 3.57 -7.21 -3.76
N VAL A 79 4.88 -7.28 -3.52
CA VAL A 79 5.68 -6.13 -3.11
C VAL A 79 5.77 -5.11 -4.25
N ASP A 80 6.21 -5.53 -5.43
CA ASP A 80 6.39 -4.61 -6.58
C ASP A 80 5.06 -3.97 -6.99
N ARG A 81 3.97 -4.75 -7.00
CA ARG A 81 2.64 -4.25 -7.31
C ARG A 81 2.21 -3.15 -6.33
N ASN A 82 2.46 -3.31 -5.03
CA ASN A 82 2.12 -2.28 -4.04
C ASN A 82 3.06 -1.07 -4.09
N VAL A 83 4.31 -1.24 -4.52
CA VAL A 83 5.20 -0.11 -4.83
C VAL A 83 4.68 0.68 -6.03
N LEU A 84 4.26 0.01 -7.11
CA LEU A 84 3.66 0.66 -8.28
C LEU A 84 2.37 1.40 -7.94
N ARG A 85 1.49 0.77 -7.15
CA ARG A 85 0.23 1.37 -6.71
C ARG A 85 0.44 2.65 -5.92
N LEU A 86 1.40 2.66 -4.98
CA LEU A 86 1.70 3.83 -4.16
C LEU A 86 2.35 4.98 -4.95
N ALA A 87 2.94 4.69 -6.11
CA ALA A 87 3.62 5.69 -6.95
C ALA A 87 2.66 6.47 -7.87
N ILE A 88 1.42 5.99 -8.03
CA ILE A 88 0.37 6.58 -8.87
C ILE A 88 -0.48 7.54 -8.04
#